data_AF-A0AB39RIM5-F1
#
_entry.id   AF-A0AB39RIM5-F1
#
_cell.length_a   1.000
_cell.length_b   1.000
_cell.length_c   1.000
_cell.angle_alpha   90.00
_cell.angle_beta   90.00
_cell.angle_gamma   90.00
#
_symmetry.space_group_name_H-M   'P 1'
#
loop_
_entity.id
_entity.type
_entity.pdbx_description
1 polymer ?
#
loop_
_entity_poly.entity_id
_entity_poly.type
_entity_poly.pdbx_seq_one_letter_code
_entity_poly.pdbx_strand_id
1 'polypeptide(L)'
;MTRTRGWWRAAAIVLAGVVGGALLPAAPAAAVHGPVPRDFNGDGYRDAVLPAPGANVSGKESAGAVVVLYGSASGLTTTRRKTITQNTSGMPGSSETDDFFGTTVSAADINRDGKPELFISASGENLSLGAVWVLPGASTRPTTTGSRMILPSSVGLTQSTLVLLGGNGLLKVI
;
A
#
# COMPACT_ATOMS: atom_id res chain seq x y z
N MET A 1 -18.78 -63.71 73.59
CA MET A 1 -19.70 -62.59 73.92
C MET A 1 -18.95 -61.32 73.55
N THR A 2 -19.31 -60.46 72.60
CA THR A 2 -20.58 -60.07 71.96
C THR A 2 -20.30 -59.58 70.52
N ARG A 3 -21.25 -59.84 69.60
CA ARG A 3 -21.37 -59.22 68.27
C ARG A 3 -21.59 -57.69 68.42
N THR A 4 -21.34 -56.78 67.47
CA THR A 4 -21.95 -56.66 66.13
C THR A 4 -21.24 -55.60 65.27
N ARG A 5 -21.43 -55.78 63.97
CA ARG A 5 -21.04 -54.99 62.79
C ARG A 5 -21.46 -53.51 62.83
N GLY A 6 -20.68 -52.67 62.16
CA GLY A 6 -21.09 -51.34 61.68
C GLY A 6 -20.19 -50.89 60.52
N TRP A 7 -20.65 -51.12 59.29
CA TRP A 7 -20.05 -50.61 58.07
C TRP A 7 -20.58 -49.19 57.80
N TRP A 8 -19.69 -48.22 57.60
CA TRP A 8 -19.95 -47.09 56.71
C TRP A 8 -18.65 -46.75 55.97
N ARG A 9 -18.65 -47.05 54.66
CA ARG A 9 -17.68 -46.54 53.71
C ARG A 9 -18.05 -45.08 53.44
N ALA A 10 -17.21 -44.13 53.79
CA ALA A 10 -17.24 -42.80 53.20
C ALA A 10 -16.14 -42.76 52.12
N ALA A 11 -16.56 -42.94 50.88
CA ALA A 11 -15.72 -42.67 49.71
C ALA A 11 -15.54 -41.15 49.63
N ALA A 12 -14.30 -40.68 49.81
CA ALA A 12 -13.94 -39.30 49.48
C ALA A 12 -13.89 -39.19 47.96
N ILE A 13 -14.98 -38.68 47.38
CA ILE A 13 -14.99 -38.21 45.99
C ILE A 13 -14.11 -36.96 45.95
N VAL A 14 -12.91 -37.08 45.40
CA VAL A 14 -12.13 -35.91 44.99
C VAL A 14 -12.76 -35.42 43.68
N LEU A 15 -13.57 -34.37 43.77
CA LEU A 15 -14.01 -33.60 42.61
C LEU A 15 -12.77 -32.98 41.97
N ALA A 16 -12.43 -33.45 40.77
CA ALA A 16 -11.52 -32.75 39.89
C ALA A 16 -12.17 -31.39 39.55
N GLY A 17 -11.61 -30.32 40.10
CA GLY A 17 -11.96 -28.97 39.69
C GLY A 17 -11.56 -28.78 38.23
N VAL A 18 -12.53 -28.86 37.32
CA VAL A 18 -12.38 -28.26 35.99
C VAL A 18 -12.38 -26.76 36.23
N VAL A 19 -11.19 -26.17 36.33
CA VAL A 19 -11.05 -24.74 36.11
C VAL A 19 -11.51 -24.52 34.68
N GLY A 20 -12.71 -23.93 34.54
CA GLY A 20 -13.20 -23.39 33.29
C GLY A 20 -12.26 -22.29 32.82
N GLY A 21 -11.16 -22.69 32.17
CA GLY A 21 -10.40 -21.80 31.34
C GLY A 21 -11.31 -21.38 30.21
N ALA A 22 -11.89 -20.18 30.31
CA ALA A 22 -12.47 -19.53 29.17
C ALA A 22 -11.40 -19.58 28.06
N LEU A 23 -11.67 -20.33 26.99
CA LEU A 23 -10.96 -20.19 25.74
C LEU A 23 -11.23 -18.75 25.29
N LEU A 24 -10.35 -17.84 25.68
CA LEU A 24 -10.27 -16.55 25.03
C LEU A 24 -10.10 -16.86 23.54
N PRO A 25 -10.98 -16.36 22.65
CA PRO A 25 -10.73 -16.51 21.23
C PRO A 25 -9.34 -15.93 20.97
N ALA A 26 -8.46 -16.74 20.37
CA ALA A 26 -7.16 -16.28 19.95
C ALA A 26 -7.40 -15.02 19.11
N ALA A 27 -6.91 -13.87 19.58
CA ALA A 27 -6.86 -12.68 18.76
C ALA A 27 -6.20 -13.09 17.43
N PRO A 28 -6.74 -12.69 16.27
CA PRO A 28 -6.09 -13.01 15.01
C PRO A 28 -4.63 -12.58 15.14
N ALA A 29 -3.72 -13.52 14.86
CA ALA A 29 -2.30 -13.26 14.97
C ALA A 29 -1.98 -12.02 14.14
N ALA A 30 -1.75 -10.90 14.84
CA ALA A 30 -1.21 -9.72 14.20
C ALA A 30 0.07 -10.18 13.49
N ALA A 31 0.19 -9.87 12.19
CA ALA A 31 1.32 -10.30 11.38
C ALA A 31 2.62 -10.05 12.15
N VAL A 32 3.40 -11.12 12.38
CA VAL A 32 4.62 -11.11 13.19
C VAL A 32 5.76 -10.30 12.52
N HIS A 33 5.52 -9.80 11.31
CA HIS A 33 6.42 -8.90 10.62
C HIS A 33 5.89 -7.47 10.76
N GLY A 34 6.74 -6.56 11.28
CA GLY A 34 6.50 -5.12 11.18
C GLY A 34 6.29 -4.69 9.71
N PRO A 35 5.86 -3.44 9.47
CA PRO A 35 5.48 -2.99 8.13
C PRO A 35 6.55 -3.33 7.09
N VAL A 36 6.16 -4.13 6.08
CA VAL A 36 7.05 -4.54 5.00
C VAL A 36 7.24 -3.33 4.08
N PRO A 37 8.46 -2.78 3.91
CA PRO A 37 8.61 -1.56 3.14
C PRO A 37 8.29 -1.81 1.67
N ARG A 38 7.42 -0.95 1.11
CA ARG A 38 6.87 -1.06 -0.26
C ARG A 38 5.98 -2.30 -0.47
N ASP A 39 5.24 -2.70 0.56
CA ASP A 39 4.06 -3.57 0.44
C ASP A 39 2.82 -2.68 0.33
N PHE A 40 2.25 -2.54 -0.86
CA PHE A 40 1.10 -1.66 -1.11
C PHE A 40 -0.24 -2.37 -0.99
N ASN A 41 -0.24 -3.69 -0.77
CA ASN A 41 -1.46 -4.48 -0.59
C ASN A 41 -1.56 -5.16 0.77
N GLY A 42 -0.59 -4.95 1.66
CA GLY A 42 -0.57 -5.44 3.03
C GLY A 42 -0.51 -6.96 3.12
N ASP A 43 -0.01 -7.66 2.11
CA ASP A 43 0.01 -9.13 2.09
C ASP A 43 1.31 -9.74 2.65
N GLY A 44 2.22 -8.90 3.14
CA GLY A 44 3.48 -9.30 3.74
C GLY A 44 4.61 -9.51 2.74
N TYR A 45 4.38 -9.25 1.45
CA TYR A 45 5.40 -9.34 0.41
C TYR A 45 5.69 -7.95 -0.18
N ARG A 46 6.95 -7.71 -0.53
CA ARG A 46 7.32 -6.45 -1.19
C ARG A 46 6.78 -6.44 -2.63
N ASP A 47 6.22 -5.31 -3.00
CA ASP A 47 5.77 -5.01 -4.34
C ASP A 47 6.86 -4.27 -5.15
N ALA A 48 6.65 -4.19 -6.46
CA ALA A 48 7.50 -3.42 -7.36
C ALA A 48 6.70 -2.37 -8.12
N VAL A 49 7.28 -1.17 -8.27
CA VAL A 49 6.73 -0.08 -9.07
C VAL A 49 7.59 0.08 -10.32
N LEU A 50 6.96 -0.07 -11.48
CA LEU A 50 7.61 -0.06 -12.79
C LEU A 50 7.09 1.16 -13.56
N PRO A 51 7.91 2.23 -13.68
CA PRO A 51 7.54 3.40 -14.45
C PRO A 51 7.65 3.14 -15.95
N ALA A 52 6.73 3.70 -16.72
CA ALA A 52 6.70 3.63 -18.18
C ALA A 52 6.29 5.00 -18.76
N PRO A 53 7.14 6.03 -18.63
CA PRO A 53 6.79 7.40 -19.04
C PRO A 53 6.51 7.55 -20.55
N GLY A 54 7.07 6.69 -21.40
CA GLY A 54 6.77 6.69 -22.84
C GLY A 54 5.51 5.91 -23.25
N ALA A 55 4.67 5.47 -22.31
CA ALA A 55 3.48 4.68 -22.64
C ALA A 55 2.40 5.55 -23.31
N ASN A 56 1.77 5.01 -24.36
CA ASN A 56 0.62 5.64 -24.98
C ASN A 56 -0.65 5.33 -24.18
N VAL A 57 -1.47 6.34 -23.90
CA VAL A 57 -2.69 6.21 -23.09
C VAL A 57 -3.87 6.85 -23.81
N SER A 58 -4.90 6.06 -24.11
CA SER A 58 -6.13 6.56 -24.76
C SER A 58 -5.89 7.40 -26.03
N GLY A 59 -4.91 7.01 -26.85
CA GLY A 59 -4.54 7.72 -28.08
C GLY A 59 -3.62 8.93 -27.89
N LYS A 60 -3.13 9.19 -26.66
CA LYS A 60 -2.12 10.19 -26.36
C LYS A 60 -0.74 9.56 -26.34
N GLU A 61 0.17 10.07 -27.16
CA GLU A 61 1.55 9.58 -27.25
C GLU A 61 2.33 10.04 -26.02
N SER A 62 3.17 9.16 -25.45
CA SER A 62 4.03 9.48 -24.30
C SER A 62 3.30 10.09 -23.10
N ALA A 63 2.00 9.83 -22.94
CA ALA A 63 1.23 10.26 -21.78
C ALA A 63 1.76 9.61 -20.49
N GLY A 64 2.26 8.38 -20.60
CA GLY A 64 2.94 7.68 -19.52
C GLY A 64 2.02 6.86 -18.61
N ALA A 65 2.63 5.89 -17.94
CA ALA A 65 1.97 5.00 -17.00
C ALA A 65 2.93 4.53 -15.91
N VAL A 66 2.35 4.02 -14.82
CA VAL A 66 3.05 3.26 -13.78
C VAL A 66 2.37 1.92 -13.60
N VAL A 67 3.15 0.84 -13.52
CA VAL A 67 2.65 -0.51 -13.24
C VAL A 67 3.14 -0.95 -11.86
N VAL A 68 2.22 -1.28 -10.97
CA VAL A 68 2.52 -1.92 -9.69
C VAL A 68 2.38 -3.43 -9.85
N LEU A 69 3.45 -4.17 -9.62
CA LEU A 69 3.44 -5.64 -9.55
C LEU A 69 3.36 -6.07 -8.09
N TYR A 70 2.39 -6.91 -7.77
CA TYR A 70 2.21 -7.39 -6.41
C TYR A 70 3.11 -8.60 -6.13
N GLY A 71 3.83 -8.54 -5.02
CA GLY A 71 4.66 -9.62 -4.50
C GLY A 71 3.86 -10.86 -4.10
N SER A 72 4.59 -11.96 -3.90
CA SER A 72 4.04 -13.18 -3.35
C SER A 72 5.16 -14.08 -2.81
N ALA A 73 4.78 -15.20 -2.18
CA ALA A 73 5.73 -16.22 -1.74
C ALA A 73 6.61 -16.77 -2.87
N SER A 74 6.12 -16.78 -4.11
CA SER A 74 6.88 -17.19 -5.30
C SER A 74 7.61 -16.03 -6.00
N GLY A 75 7.59 -14.83 -5.43
CA GLY A 75 8.18 -13.62 -5.99
C GLY A 75 7.20 -12.80 -6.85
N LEU A 76 7.77 -11.97 -7.73
CA LEU A 76 7.02 -11.08 -8.63
C LEU A 76 6.48 -11.84 -9.84
N THR A 77 5.26 -11.50 -10.24
CA THR A 77 4.63 -11.97 -11.48
C THR A 77 3.97 -10.81 -12.21
N THR A 78 3.72 -10.96 -13.51
CA THR A 78 3.03 -9.94 -14.31
C THR A 78 1.50 -10.06 -14.28
N THR A 79 0.96 -11.16 -13.74
CA THR A 79 -0.48 -11.43 -13.68
C THR A 79 -1.16 -10.65 -12.55
N ARG A 80 -0.52 -10.56 -11.38
CA ARG A 80 -0.98 -9.72 -10.27
C ARG A 80 -0.41 -8.32 -10.41
N ARG A 81 -1.12 -7.45 -11.12
CA ARG A 81 -0.69 -6.06 -11.34
C ARG A 81 -1.82 -5.05 -11.29
N LYS A 82 -1.44 -3.78 -11.13
CA LYS A 82 -2.30 -2.61 -11.34
C LYS A 82 -1.56 -1.61 -12.23
N THR A 83 -2.20 -1.20 -13.32
CA THR A 83 -1.72 -0.08 -14.13
C THR A 83 -2.40 1.21 -13.67
N ILE A 84 -1.61 2.27 -13.58
CA ILE A 84 -2.01 3.60 -13.14
C ILE A 84 -1.57 4.61 -14.22
N THR A 85 -2.48 5.50 -14.57
CA THR A 85 -2.31 6.64 -15.49
C THR A 85 -3.07 7.83 -14.92
N GLN A 86 -2.87 9.05 -15.42
CA GLN A 86 -3.69 10.20 -15.02
C GLN A 86 -5.18 9.98 -15.32
N ASN A 87 -5.52 9.18 -16.33
CA ASN A 87 -6.91 8.78 -16.62
C ASN A 87 -7.50 7.74 -15.64
N THR A 88 -6.74 7.24 -14.68
CA THR A 88 -7.26 6.26 -13.72
C THR A 88 -8.27 6.92 -12.79
N SER A 89 -9.48 6.35 -12.68
CA SER A 89 -10.55 6.89 -11.84
C SER A 89 -10.07 7.29 -10.44
N GLY A 90 -10.36 8.51 -10.01
CA GLY A 90 -9.91 9.08 -8.74
C GLY A 90 -8.61 9.88 -8.82
N MET A 91 -7.86 9.81 -9.93
CA MET A 91 -6.74 10.70 -10.19
C MET A 91 -7.23 12.10 -10.58
N PRO A 92 -6.65 13.16 -10.01
CA PRO A 92 -6.78 14.51 -10.55
C PRO A 92 -6.06 14.62 -11.91
N GLY A 93 -6.61 15.46 -12.80
CA GLY A 93 -6.07 15.69 -14.14
C GLY A 93 -6.52 14.64 -15.16
N SER A 94 -5.91 14.70 -16.34
CA SER A 94 -6.15 13.77 -17.44
C SER A 94 -4.87 13.61 -18.23
N SER A 95 -4.67 12.45 -18.85
CA SER A 95 -3.50 12.21 -19.69
C SER A 95 -3.51 13.09 -20.93
N GLU A 96 -2.41 13.79 -21.16
CA GLU A 96 -2.11 14.58 -22.34
C GLU A 96 -0.92 13.97 -23.10
N THR A 97 -0.74 14.38 -24.35
CA THR A 97 0.43 13.95 -25.13
C THR A 97 1.68 14.58 -24.50
N ASP A 98 2.74 13.79 -24.37
CA ASP A 98 4.04 14.22 -23.82
C ASP A 98 4.01 14.63 -22.32
N ASP A 99 3.07 14.13 -21.52
CA ASP A 99 3.09 14.34 -20.06
C ASP A 99 4.20 13.55 -19.36
N PHE A 100 4.54 12.39 -19.90
CA PHE A 100 5.52 11.46 -19.34
C PHE A 100 5.17 11.01 -17.91
N PHE A 101 3.90 10.73 -17.60
CA PHE A 101 3.50 10.22 -16.29
C PHE A 101 4.28 8.95 -15.90
N GLY A 102 4.85 8.95 -14.70
CA GLY A 102 5.84 7.96 -14.30
C GLY A 102 7.27 8.33 -14.70
N THR A 103 7.58 9.61 -14.93
CA THR A 103 8.97 10.05 -15.17
C THR A 103 9.84 9.65 -13.98
N THR A 104 9.32 9.87 -12.77
CA THR A 104 9.95 9.46 -11.52
C THR A 104 8.90 8.85 -10.59
N VAL A 105 9.33 7.91 -9.74
CA VAL A 105 8.47 7.31 -8.72
C VAL A 105 9.21 7.18 -7.39
N SER A 106 8.47 7.30 -6.29
CA SER A 106 8.98 7.05 -4.94
C SER A 106 7.88 6.49 -4.06
N ALA A 107 8.24 5.77 -3.00
CA ALA A 107 7.25 5.25 -2.06
C ALA A 107 7.79 5.24 -0.63
N ALA A 108 6.97 5.69 0.29
CA ALA A 108 7.29 5.79 1.70
C ALA A 108 6.01 5.88 2.53
N ASP A 109 6.02 5.31 3.73
CA ASP A 109 4.99 5.52 4.75
C ASP A 109 5.34 6.81 5.51
N ILE A 110 4.86 7.95 5.00
CA ILE A 110 5.22 9.28 5.51
C ILE A 110 4.36 9.63 6.72
N ASN A 111 3.13 9.13 6.77
CA ASN A 111 2.19 9.39 7.88
C ASN A 111 2.33 8.37 9.03
N ARG A 112 3.14 7.30 8.85
CA ARG A 112 3.41 6.23 9.83
C ARG A 112 2.16 5.41 10.18
N ASP A 113 1.27 5.22 9.22
CA ASP A 113 0.06 4.40 9.39
C ASP A 113 0.26 2.92 8.99
N GLY A 114 1.47 2.56 8.56
CA GLY A 114 1.85 1.23 8.11
C GLY A 114 1.53 0.96 6.64
N LYS A 115 1.05 1.95 5.88
CA LYS A 115 0.68 1.82 4.47
C LYS A 115 1.48 2.83 3.64
N PRO A 116 2.43 2.39 2.80
CA PRO A 116 3.25 3.33 2.06
C PRO A 116 2.44 4.14 1.05
N GLU A 117 2.60 5.46 1.06
CA GLU A 117 2.19 6.34 -0.02
C GLU A 117 3.02 6.10 -1.28
N LEU A 118 2.42 6.30 -2.45
CA LEU A 118 3.09 6.27 -3.74
C LEU A 118 3.12 7.67 -4.36
N PHE A 119 4.31 8.11 -4.72
CA PHE A 119 4.58 9.37 -5.40
C PHE A 119 4.92 9.08 -6.86
N ILE A 120 4.25 9.77 -7.78
CA ILE A 120 4.46 9.63 -9.22
C ILE A 120 4.57 11.01 -9.83
N SER A 121 5.60 11.29 -10.63
CA SER A 121 5.69 12.54 -11.38
C SER A 121 5.36 12.38 -12.86
N ALA A 122 4.94 13.48 -13.48
CA ALA A 122 4.89 13.67 -14.92
C ALA A 122 5.68 14.95 -15.21
N SER A 123 6.87 14.85 -15.83
CA SER A 123 7.72 16.04 -16.03
C SER A 123 7.22 16.93 -17.16
N GLY A 124 6.45 16.36 -18.08
CA GLY A 124 5.91 17.04 -19.25
C GLY A 124 4.61 17.81 -19.01
N GLU A 125 3.95 17.55 -17.88
CA GLU A 125 2.66 18.15 -17.51
C GLU A 125 2.63 19.66 -17.78
N ASN A 126 1.62 20.12 -18.52
CA ASN A 126 1.31 21.52 -18.78
C ASN A 126 2.52 22.35 -19.24
N LEU A 127 3.01 22.12 -20.46
CA LEU A 127 4.20 22.80 -21.01
C LEU A 127 5.47 22.54 -20.16
N SER A 128 5.61 21.31 -19.68
CA SER A 128 6.72 20.89 -18.82
C SER A 128 6.87 21.72 -17.54
N LEU A 129 5.76 22.24 -17.04
CA LEU A 129 5.67 22.66 -15.64
C LEU A 129 5.94 21.48 -14.71
N GLY A 130 5.46 20.31 -15.11
CA GLY A 130 5.56 19.09 -14.34
C GLY A 130 4.61 19.07 -13.15
N ALA A 131 4.34 17.87 -12.63
CA ALA A 131 3.51 17.69 -11.47
C ALA A 131 3.86 16.40 -10.72
N VAL A 132 3.45 16.34 -9.45
CA VAL A 132 3.60 15.15 -8.61
C VAL A 132 2.25 14.72 -8.06
N TRP A 133 1.84 13.49 -8.34
CA TRP A 133 0.70 12.84 -7.73
C TRP A 133 1.16 12.11 -6.48
N VAL A 134 0.40 12.27 -5.40
CA VAL A 134 0.54 11.52 -4.16
C VAL A 134 -0.70 10.66 -3.99
N LEU A 135 -0.50 9.34 -4.10
CA LEU A 135 -1.52 8.34 -3.86
C LEU A 135 -1.43 7.90 -2.40
N PRO A 136 -2.54 7.89 -1.65
CA PRO A 136 -2.52 7.45 -0.27
C PRO A 136 -2.25 5.94 -0.17
N GLY A 137 -1.57 5.56 0.91
CA GLY A 137 -1.41 4.15 1.28
C GLY A 137 -2.77 3.49 1.55
N ALA A 138 -2.89 2.21 1.19
CA ALA A 138 -4.11 1.43 1.43
C ALA A 138 -3.77 -0.01 1.81
N SER A 139 -4.69 -0.66 2.54
CA SER A 139 -4.47 -1.98 3.16
C SER A 139 -4.72 -3.16 2.22
N THR A 140 -5.09 -2.91 0.96
CA THR A 140 -5.43 -3.99 0.02
C THR A 140 -4.84 -3.79 -1.37
N ARG A 141 -4.67 -2.54 -1.84
CA ARG A 141 -3.99 -2.12 -3.09
C ARG A 141 -3.72 -0.61 -3.03
N PRO A 142 -2.74 -0.05 -3.78
CA PRO A 142 -2.69 1.38 -4.04
C PRO A 142 -4.07 1.88 -4.52
N THR A 143 -4.63 2.85 -3.80
CA THR A 143 -5.89 3.48 -4.18
C THR A 143 -5.59 4.78 -4.90
N THR A 144 -6.33 5.02 -5.98
CA THR A 144 -6.32 6.30 -6.67
C THR A 144 -7.35 7.26 -6.07
N THR A 145 -8.35 6.76 -5.34
CA THR A 145 -9.28 7.60 -4.59
C THR A 145 -8.56 8.33 -3.45
N GLY A 146 -8.74 9.65 -3.39
CA GLY A 146 -8.04 10.50 -2.42
C GLY A 146 -6.63 10.91 -2.85
N SER A 147 -6.24 10.60 -4.09
CA SER A 147 -4.98 11.11 -4.66
C SER A 147 -5.02 12.62 -4.77
N ARG A 148 -3.88 13.26 -4.50
CA ARG A 148 -3.71 14.71 -4.68
C ARG A 148 -2.61 14.98 -5.69
N MET A 149 -2.75 16.08 -6.42
CA MET A 149 -1.77 16.58 -7.37
C MET A 149 -1.09 17.81 -6.78
N ILE A 150 0.24 17.84 -6.82
CA ILE A 150 1.07 18.96 -6.42
C ILE A 150 1.57 19.62 -7.69
N LEU A 151 1.17 20.88 -7.89
CA LEU A 151 1.60 21.72 -8.99
C LEU A 151 2.76 22.62 -8.54
N PRO A 152 3.56 23.15 -9.48
CA PRO A 152 4.57 24.17 -9.18
C PRO A 152 4.02 25.34 -8.36
N SER A 153 2.85 25.84 -8.74
CA SER A 153 2.18 26.96 -8.05
C SER A 153 1.79 26.62 -6.62
N SER A 154 1.47 25.36 -6.32
CA SER A 154 1.13 24.89 -4.97
C SER A 154 2.32 24.95 -4.01
N VAL A 155 3.55 24.99 -4.53
CA VAL A 155 4.80 25.08 -3.76
C VAL A 155 5.52 26.41 -4.00
N GLY A 156 4.84 27.42 -4.57
CA GLY A 156 5.36 28.77 -4.73
C GLY A 156 6.27 28.99 -5.95
N LEU A 157 6.34 28.05 -6.89
CA LEU A 157 7.05 28.22 -8.15
C LEU A 157 6.14 28.93 -9.15
N THR A 158 6.62 30.04 -9.72
CA THR A 158 5.81 30.97 -10.52
C THR A 158 6.13 30.96 -12.01
N GLN A 159 7.09 30.14 -12.47
CA GLN A 159 7.35 30.03 -13.90
C GLN A 159 6.14 29.39 -14.60
N SER A 160 5.95 29.72 -15.89
CA SER A 160 4.82 29.24 -16.68
C SER A 160 5.16 28.07 -17.61
N THR A 161 6.42 27.62 -17.63
CA THR A 161 6.90 26.47 -18.43
C THR A 161 8.26 25.99 -17.90
N LEU A 162 8.66 24.77 -18.30
CA LEU A 162 10.00 24.20 -18.05
C LEU A 162 10.44 24.20 -16.57
N VAL A 163 9.48 24.09 -15.64
CA VAL A 163 9.79 23.91 -14.21
C VAL A 163 10.24 22.49 -13.93
N LEU A 164 9.64 21.51 -14.62
CA LEU A 164 9.92 20.09 -14.46
C LEU A 164 9.75 19.65 -12.99
N LEU A 165 8.67 20.06 -12.32
CA LEU A 165 8.40 19.61 -10.96
C LEU A 165 8.27 18.08 -10.93
N GLY A 166 9.02 17.43 -10.05
CA GLY A 166 9.18 15.97 -10.03
C GLY A 166 10.33 15.46 -10.90
N GLY A 167 10.91 16.31 -11.75
CA GLY A 167 12.19 16.13 -12.45
C GLY A 167 12.21 15.06 -13.54
N ASN A 168 13.39 14.90 -14.15
CA ASN A 168 13.75 13.82 -15.09
C ASN A 168 14.65 12.74 -14.42
N GLY A 169 14.62 12.65 -13.08
CA GLY A 169 15.62 11.93 -12.26
C GLY A 169 15.02 11.01 -11.19
N LEU A 170 15.69 10.84 -10.04
CA LEU A 170 15.16 10.02 -8.94
C LEU A 170 14.37 10.90 -7.95
N LEU A 171 13.06 10.69 -7.84
CA LEU A 171 12.30 11.19 -6.71
C LEU A 171 12.61 10.32 -5.50
N LYS A 172 13.25 10.90 -4.49
CA LYS A 172 13.60 10.22 -3.25
C LYS A 172 12.86 10.89 -2.10
N VAL A 173 11.99 10.15 -1.44
CA VAL A 173 11.52 10.52 -0.10
C VAL A 173 12.66 10.21 0.87
N ILE A 174 13.11 11.21 1.63
CA ILE A 174 14.19 11.11 2.63
C ILE A 174 13.63 11.07 4.05
#